data_AF-A0A2V6FAE7-F1
#
_entry.id   AF-A0A2V6FAE7-F1
#
_cell.length_a   1.000
_cell.length_b   1.000
_cell.length_c   1.000
_cell.angle_alpha   90.00
_cell.angle_beta   90.00
_cell.angle_gamma   90.00
#
_symmetry.space_group_name_H-M   'P 1'
#
loop_
_entity.id
_entity.type
_entity.pdbx_description
1 polymer ?
#
loop_
_entity_poly.entity_id
_entity_poly.type
_entity_poly.pdbx_seq_one_letter_code
_entity_poly.pdbx_strand_id
1 'polypeptide(L)'
;MKKVSFNEYIRFTRHLFAIGLKARALSESPAAGFKLLRPEEPIRQTPDWEEFQAIVKDIRSQQFNAEAQDSADLVEFMGRAGVGTAECAGLMGEHIDFDAKRITLYRSKTDTGYRI
;
A
#
# COMPACT_ATOMS: atom_id res chain seq x y z
N MET A 1 18.25 9.38 -13.04
CA MET A 1 16.97 9.62 -12.34
C MET A 1 15.97 8.56 -12.79
N LYS A 2 15.20 7.95 -11.87
CA LYS A 2 14.19 6.93 -12.24
C LYS A 2 13.08 7.56 -13.09
N LYS A 3 12.53 6.83 -14.07
CA LYS A 3 11.42 7.31 -14.93
C LYS A 3 10.21 7.77 -14.11
N VAL A 4 9.93 7.09 -12.99
CA VAL A 4 8.87 7.47 -12.03
C VAL A 4 9.13 8.85 -11.43
N SER A 5 10.33 9.08 -10.89
CA SER A 5 10.70 10.38 -10.32
C SER A 5 10.67 11.50 -11.36
N PHE A 6 11.12 11.24 -12.60
CA PHE A 6 11.00 12.20 -13.70
C PHE A 6 9.55 12.61 -13.98
N ASN A 7 8.64 11.64 -13.98
CA ASN A 7 7.22 11.89 -14.16
C ASN A 7 6.61 12.67 -12.99
N GLU A 8 7.06 12.45 -11.75
CA GLU A 8 6.63 13.22 -10.59
C GLU A 8 7.01 14.70 -10.74
N TYR A 9 8.24 15.00 -11.18
CA TYR A 9 8.64 16.38 -11.47
C TYR A 9 7.81 17.01 -12.59
N ILE A 10 7.53 16.29 -13.69
CA ILE A 10 6.65 16.82 -14.74
C ILE A 10 5.24 17.12 -14.20
N ARG A 11 4.68 16.22 -13.39
CA ARG A 11 3.36 16.41 -12.77
C ARG A 11 3.36 17.62 -11.85
N PHE A 12 4.38 17.74 -11.00
CA PHE A 12 4.55 18.87 -10.10
C PHE A 12 4.63 20.19 -10.87
N THR A 13 5.52 20.29 -11.87
CA THR A 13 5.70 21.51 -12.68
C THR A 13 4.43 21.90 -13.41
N ARG A 14 3.67 20.93 -13.94
CA ARG A 14 2.36 21.20 -14.55
C ARG A 14 1.35 21.75 -13.56
N HIS A 15 1.29 21.22 -12.34
CA HIS A 15 0.41 21.74 -11.31
C HIS A 15 0.82 23.15 -10.87
N LEU A 16 2.13 23.40 -10.71
CA LEU A 16 2.65 24.71 -10.38
C LEU A 16 2.25 25.77 -11.43
N PHE A 17 2.42 25.48 -12.71
CA PHE A 17 2.00 26.41 -13.76
C PHE A 17 0.48 26.52 -13.89
N ALA A 18 -0.28 25.47 -13.56
CA ALA A 18 -1.74 25.57 -13.49
C ALA A 18 -2.20 26.56 -12.40
N ILE A 19 -1.48 26.66 -11.28
CA ILE A 19 -1.72 27.70 -10.26
C ILE A 19 -1.43 29.10 -10.86
N GLY A 20 -0.30 29.26 -11.54
CA GLY A 20 0.07 30.52 -12.21
C GLY A 20 -0.94 30.98 -13.26
N LEU A 21 -1.46 30.05 -14.06
CA LEU A 21 -2.54 30.31 -15.02
C LEU A 21 -3.82 30.79 -14.33
N LYS A 22 -4.26 30.11 -13.27
CA LYS A 22 -5.45 30.51 -12.49
C LYS A 22 -5.28 31.89 -11.86
N ALA A 23 -4.08 32.21 -11.40
CA ALA A 23 -3.73 33.52 -10.87
C ALA A 23 -3.54 34.60 -11.95
N ARG A 24 -3.67 34.25 -13.24
CA ARG A 24 -3.39 35.12 -14.40
C ARG A 24 -1.96 35.68 -14.43
N ALA A 25 -1.04 35.07 -13.70
CA ALA A 25 0.39 35.39 -13.74
C ALA A 25 1.06 34.85 -15.01
N LEU A 26 0.45 33.84 -15.64
CA LEU A 26 0.86 33.25 -16.92
C LEU A 26 -0.33 33.25 -17.87
N SER A 27 -0.07 33.46 -19.16
CA SER A 27 -1.06 33.31 -20.24
C SER A 27 -1.18 31.86 -20.73
N GLU A 28 -0.06 31.12 -20.73
CA GLU A 28 0.03 29.72 -21.13
C GLU A 28 0.96 28.95 -20.18
N SER A 29 0.85 27.62 -20.16
CA SER A 29 1.72 26.77 -19.34
C SER A 29 2.97 26.36 -20.13
N PRO A 30 4.18 26.74 -19.69
CA PRO A 30 5.43 26.31 -20.32
C PRO A 30 5.65 24.79 -20.32
N ALA A 31 4.95 24.04 -19.46
CA ALA A 31 5.05 22.59 -19.36
C ALA A 31 3.92 21.85 -20.11
N ALA A 32 3.14 22.53 -20.95
CA ALA A 32 2.04 21.92 -21.70
C ALA A 32 2.55 20.75 -22.57
N GLY A 33 3.66 20.93 -23.27
CA GLY A 33 4.25 19.95 -24.19
C GLY A 33 5.01 18.78 -23.55
N PHE A 34 5.23 18.76 -22.23
CA PHE A 34 6.06 17.74 -21.60
C PHE A 34 5.41 16.35 -21.68
N LYS A 35 6.14 15.31 -22.11
CA LYS A 35 5.60 13.95 -22.19
C LYS A 35 6.02 13.13 -20.97
N LEU A 36 5.06 12.40 -20.40
CA LEU A 36 5.35 11.42 -19.35
C LEU A 36 6.03 10.21 -19.99
N LEU A 37 7.06 9.69 -19.32
CA LEU A 37 7.72 8.45 -19.71
C LEU A 37 6.88 7.26 -19.25
N ARG A 38 6.83 6.18 -20.03
CA ARG A 38 6.21 4.94 -19.56
C ARG A 38 7.10 4.34 -18.45
N PRO A 39 6.60 4.22 -17.20
CA PRO A 39 7.36 3.58 -16.14
C PRO A 39 7.54 2.10 -16.45
N GLU A 40 8.62 1.50 -15.93
CA GLU A 40 8.79 0.05 -15.95
C GLU A 40 7.81 -0.58 -14.96
N GLU A 41 7.21 -1.69 -15.36
CA GLU A 41 6.34 -2.45 -14.46
C GLU A 41 7.22 -3.12 -13.39
N PRO A 42 6.95 -2.88 -12.09
CA PRO A 42 7.71 -3.52 -11.04
C PRO A 42 7.41 -5.01 -11.04
N ILE A 43 8.46 -5.83 -11.06
CA ILE A 43 8.34 -7.28 -10.84
C ILE A 43 7.92 -7.48 -9.39
N ARG A 44 6.73 -8.02 -9.17
CA ARG A 44 6.21 -8.38 -7.84
C ARG A 44 5.98 -9.88 -7.83
N GLN A 45 6.96 -10.63 -7.35
CA GLN A 45 6.78 -12.06 -7.12
C GLN A 45 5.76 -12.21 -5.99
N THR A 46 4.66 -12.89 -6.29
CA THR A 46 3.62 -13.21 -5.31
C THR A 46 3.82 -14.69 -4.99
N PRO A 47 4.01 -15.05 -3.70
CA PRO A 47 4.16 -16.44 -3.35
C PRO A 47 2.90 -17.22 -3.70
N ASP A 48 3.07 -18.46 -4.14
CA ASP A 48 1.94 -19.39 -4.20
C ASP A 48 1.54 -19.85 -2.78
N TRP A 49 0.55 -20.75 -2.70
CA TRP A 49 0.05 -21.21 -1.41
C TRP A 49 1.09 -22.04 -0.63
N GLU A 50 1.88 -22.87 -1.30
CA GLU A 50 2.88 -23.71 -0.64
C GLU A 50 4.06 -22.87 -0.17
N GLU A 51 4.51 -21.93 -1.01
CA GLU A 51 5.53 -20.93 -0.68
C GLU A 51 5.08 -20.06 0.50
N PHE A 52 3.82 -19.63 0.52
CA PHE A 52 3.27 -18.87 1.65
C PHE A 52 3.32 -19.66 2.96
N GLN A 53 2.88 -20.92 2.95
CA GLN A 53 2.94 -21.78 4.14
C GLN A 53 4.40 -22.03 4.58
N ALA A 54 5.32 -22.19 3.62
CA ALA A 54 6.75 -22.32 3.91
C ALA A 54 7.32 -21.06 4.56
N ILE A 55 6.96 -19.87 4.08
CA ILE A 55 7.36 -18.58 4.67
C ILE A 55 6.86 -18.48 6.12
N VAL A 56 5.57 -18.75 6.36
CA VAL A 56 5.00 -18.70 7.72
C VAL A 56 5.75 -19.66 8.65
N LYS A 57 6.00 -20.89 8.18
CA LYS A 57 6.74 -21.90 8.95
C LYS A 57 8.19 -21.46 9.24
N ASP A 58 8.86 -20.88 8.25
CA ASP A 58 10.22 -20.35 8.42
C ASP A 58 10.25 -19.28 9.50
N ILE A 59 9.36 -18.29 9.45
CA ILE A 59 9.24 -17.22 10.44
C ILE A 59 9.07 -17.81 11.84
N ARG A 60 8.15 -18.77 12.01
CA ARG A 60 7.91 -19.44 13.32
C ARG A 60 9.15 -20.16 13.86
N SER A 61 10.03 -20.63 12.97
CA SER A 61 11.22 -21.41 13.35
C SER A 61 12.43 -20.57 13.73
N GLN A 62 12.36 -19.25 13.61
CA GLN A 62 13.48 -18.34 13.88
C GLN A 62 13.81 -18.25 15.38
N GLN A 63 14.77 -19.05 15.83
CA GLN A 63 15.17 -19.17 17.24
C GLN A 63 15.67 -17.85 17.89
N PHE A 64 16.24 -16.95 17.10
CA PHE A 64 16.82 -15.68 17.60
C PHE A 64 15.85 -14.50 17.48
N ASN A 65 14.63 -14.72 16.99
CA ASN A 65 13.61 -13.69 16.88
C ASN A 65 12.60 -13.86 18.02
N ALA A 66 12.64 -12.94 18.98
CA ALA A 66 11.74 -12.96 20.14
C ALA A 66 10.24 -12.84 19.75
N GLU A 67 9.97 -12.24 18.58
CA GLU A 67 8.62 -12.00 18.06
C GLU A 67 8.28 -12.95 16.91
N ALA A 68 9.02 -14.06 16.74
CA ALA A 68 8.83 -15.03 15.66
C ALA A 68 7.38 -15.54 15.57
N GLN A 69 6.79 -15.85 16.72
CA GLN A 69 5.43 -16.37 16.81
C GLN A 69 4.40 -15.30 16.40
N ASP A 70 4.45 -14.12 17.00
CA ASP A 70 3.53 -13.01 16.73
C ASP A 70 3.65 -12.52 15.28
N SER A 71 4.87 -12.45 14.75
CA SER A 71 5.14 -12.08 13.36
C SER A 71 4.52 -13.10 12.40
N ALA A 72 4.64 -14.39 12.70
CA ALA A 72 4.06 -15.43 11.88
C ALA A 72 2.52 -15.44 11.95
N ASP A 73 1.94 -15.22 13.14
CA ASP A 73 0.49 -15.11 13.31
C ASP A 73 -0.06 -13.91 12.53
N LEU A 74 0.64 -12.77 12.55
CA LEU A 74 0.29 -11.59 11.76
C LEU A 74 0.37 -11.86 10.26
N VAL A 75 1.48 -12.43 9.76
CA VAL A 75 1.64 -12.74 8.33
C VAL A 75 0.61 -13.78 7.87
N GLU A 76 0.33 -14.78 8.69
CA GLU A 76 -0.69 -15.79 8.41
C GLU A 76 -2.08 -15.15 8.32
N PHE A 77 -2.44 -14.28 9.26
CA PHE A 77 -3.68 -13.52 9.23
C PHE A 77 -3.78 -12.65 7.98
N MET A 78 -2.74 -11.87 7.66
CA MET A 78 -2.70 -11.00 6.48
C MET A 78 -2.93 -11.77 5.19
N GLY A 79 -2.25 -12.92 5.02
CA GLY A 79 -2.39 -13.78 3.85
C GLY A 79 -3.78 -14.41 3.72
N ARG A 80 -4.38 -14.85 4.84
CA ARG A 80 -5.71 -15.49 4.83
C ARG A 80 -6.86 -14.49 4.68
N ALA A 81 -6.78 -13.34 5.36
CA ALA A 81 -7.82 -12.32 5.35
C ALA A 81 -7.71 -11.36 4.14
N GLY A 82 -6.60 -11.37 3.42
CA GLY A 82 -6.38 -10.49 2.26
C GLY A 82 -6.23 -9.02 2.65
N VAL A 83 -5.59 -8.77 3.79
CA VAL A 83 -5.44 -7.43 4.39
C VAL A 83 -3.98 -7.00 4.44
N GLY A 84 -3.75 -5.70 4.35
CA GLY A 84 -2.42 -5.10 4.43
C GLY A 84 -2.06 -4.64 5.82
N THR A 85 -0.82 -4.15 5.95
CA THR A 85 -0.26 -3.63 7.20
C THR A 85 -1.09 -2.49 7.79
N ALA A 86 -1.63 -1.60 6.94
CA ALA A 86 -2.41 -0.45 7.39
C ALA A 86 -3.73 -0.87 8.07
N GLU A 87 -4.39 -1.89 7.54
CA GLU A 87 -5.63 -2.40 8.12
C GLU A 87 -5.36 -3.16 9.43
N CYS A 88 -4.23 -3.90 9.51
CA CYS A 88 -3.85 -4.62 10.72
C CYS A 88 -3.37 -3.70 11.85
N ALA A 89 -2.70 -2.59 11.54
CA ALA A 89 -2.12 -1.69 12.53
C ALA A 89 -3.17 -1.02 13.44
N GLY A 90 -4.40 -0.87 12.96
CA GLY A 90 -5.53 -0.33 13.73
C GLY A 90 -6.53 -1.39 14.21
N LEU A 91 -6.25 -2.67 14.00
CA LEU A 91 -7.16 -3.74 14.38
C LEU A 91 -7.10 -3.98 15.90
N MET A 92 -8.26 -3.86 16.55
CA MET A 92 -8.43 -4.05 17.98
C MET A 92 -9.45 -5.16 18.22
N GLY A 93 -9.42 -5.78 19.40
CA GLY A 93 -10.34 -6.87 19.74
C GLY A 93 -11.83 -6.49 19.63
N GLU A 94 -12.18 -5.23 19.89
CA GLU A 94 -13.55 -4.70 19.74
C GLU A 94 -14.08 -4.69 18.29
N HIS A 95 -13.20 -4.82 17.31
CA HIS A 95 -13.58 -4.91 15.90
C HIS A 95 -13.93 -6.34 15.46
N ILE A 96 -13.74 -7.32 16.34
CA ILE A 96 -14.00 -8.74 16.08
C ILE A 96 -15.33 -9.12 16.74
N ASP A 97 -16.31 -9.44 15.92
CA ASP A 97 -17.59 -9.98 16.36
C ASP A 97 -17.55 -11.49 16.21
N PHE A 98 -17.31 -12.20 17.31
CA PHE A 98 -17.22 -13.66 17.33
C PHE A 98 -18.57 -14.34 17.07
N ASP A 99 -19.68 -13.72 17.50
CA ASP A 99 -21.03 -14.28 17.31
C ASP A 99 -21.46 -14.16 15.85
N ALA A 100 -21.23 -12.99 15.24
CA ALA A 100 -21.50 -12.77 13.83
C ALA A 100 -20.42 -13.33 12.90
N LYS A 101 -19.29 -13.82 13.45
CA LYS A 101 -18.11 -14.31 12.71
C LYS A 101 -17.59 -13.29 11.70
N ARG A 102 -17.43 -12.04 12.14
CA ARG A 102 -17.04 -10.91 11.28
C ARG A 102 -15.91 -10.12 11.88
N ILE A 103 -15.07 -9.59 10.99
CA ILE A 103 -14.02 -8.64 11.36
C ILE A 103 -14.31 -7.32 10.66
N THR A 104 -14.37 -6.24 11.42
CA THR A 104 -14.49 -4.87 10.88
C THR A 104 -13.11 -4.27 10.72
N LEU A 105 -12.79 -3.78 9.53
CA LEU A 105 -11.48 -3.23 9.18
C LEU A 105 -11.62 -1.80 8.69
N TYR A 106 -10.57 -1.01 8.88
CA TYR A 106 -10.50 0.36 8.42
C TYR A 106 -9.35 0.56 7.43
N ARG A 107 -9.66 1.13 6.25
CA ARG A 107 -8.67 1.48 5.25
C ARG A 107 -8.33 2.97 5.32
N SER A 108 -7.18 3.30 5.89
CA SER A 108 -6.74 4.70 6.08
C SER A 108 -6.53 5.46 4.76
N LYS A 109 -6.13 4.79 3.68
CA LYS A 109 -5.88 5.45 2.39
C LYS A 109 -7.15 6.00 1.74
N THR A 110 -8.28 5.34 1.96
CA THR A 110 -9.56 5.70 1.32
C THR A 110 -10.61 6.17 2.33
N ASP A 111 -10.25 6.22 3.62
CA ASP A 111 -11.13 6.63 4.71
C ASP A 111 -12.42 5.80 4.77
N THR A 112 -12.29 4.47 4.59
CA THR A 112 -13.45 3.57 4.44
C THR A 112 -13.36 2.36 5.36
N GLY A 113 -14.42 2.12 6.12
CA GLY A 113 -14.61 0.87 6.88
C GLY A 113 -15.28 -0.22 6.03
N TYR A 114 -14.83 -1.47 6.19
CA TYR A 114 -15.42 -2.63 5.53
C TYR A 114 -15.40 -3.85 6.45
N ARG A 115 -16.16 -4.89 6.09
CA ARG A 115 -16.28 -6.13 6.88
C ARG A 115 -15.87 -7.32 6.04
N ILE A 116 -15.18 -8.27 6.66
CA ILE A 116 -14.86 -9.60 6.12
C ILE A 116 -15.48 -10.69 6.98
#